data_AF-A0A959GD41-F1
#
_entry.id   AF-A0A959GD41-F1
#
_cell.length_a   1.000
_cell.length_b   1.000
_cell.length_c   1.000
_cell.angle_alpha   90.00
_cell.angle_beta   90.00
_cell.angle_gamma   90.00
#
_symmetry.space_group_name_H-M   'P 1'
#
loop_
_entity.id
_entity.type
_entity.pdbx_description
1 polymer ?
#
loop_
_entity_poly.entity_id
_entity_poly.type
_entity_poly.pdbx_seq_one_letter_code
_entity_poly.pdbx_strand_id
1 'polypeptide(L)' 'LPTKVMVIGAARFAVQYAGEAAGIPVSSWVYPQGREAGFYDYAQAVQILQFFIDKIGPYPFRKLANV' A
#
# COMPACT_ATOMS: atom_id res chain seq x y z
N LEU A 1 10.32 14.18 -9.49
CA LEU A 1 8.93 13.76 -9.22
C LEU A 1 8.01 14.98 -9.32
N PRO A 2 6.86 14.91 -10.00
CA PRO A 2 5.92 16.04 -10.10
C PRO A 2 5.33 16.42 -8.73
N THR A 3 5.12 17.71 -8.48
CA THR A 3 4.54 18.18 -7.20
C THR A 3 3.13 17.68 -6.96
N LYS A 4 2.35 17.42 -8.03
CA LYS A 4 0.98 16.89 -7.97
C LYS A 4 0.85 15.51 -7.30
N VAL A 5 1.94 14.73 -7.22
CA VAL A 5 1.95 13.39 -6.59
C VAL A 5 2.66 13.37 -5.23
N MET A 6 2.96 14.54 -4.66
CA MET A 6 3.49 14.61 -3.30
C MET A 6 2.32 14.52 -2.31
N VAL A 7 2.41 13.60 -1.35
CA VAL A 7 1.31 13.31 -0.40
C VAL A 7 1.85 13.21 1.02
N ILE A 8 1.11 13.78 1.97
CA ILE A 8 1.28 13.59 3.42
C ILE A 8 -0.10 13.30 4.00
N GLY A 9 -0.21 12.24 4.80
CA GLY A 9 -1.43 11.91 5.56
C GLY A 9 -1.20 12.06 7.06
N ALA A 10 -2.13 12.71 7.76
CA ALA A 10 -2.08 12.89 9.21
C ALA A 10 -3.46 12.58 9.83
N ALA A 11 -3.58 11.41 10.46
CA ALA A 11 -4.77 10.99 11.19
C ALA A 11 -4.41 9.89 12.20
N ARG A 12 -5.38 9.49 13.03
CA ARG A 12 -5.27 8.28 13.85
C ARG A 12 -5.62 7.06 12.99
N PHE A 13 -4.61 6.42 12.41
CA PHE A 13 -4.80 5.25 11.57
C PHE A 13 -4.71 3.94 12.36
N ALA A 14 -5.52 2.95 11.95
CA ALA A 14 -5.22 1.55 12.16
C ALA A 14 -4.32 1.09 11.01
N VAL A 15 -3.17 0.49 11.33
CA VAL A 15 -2.17 0.07 10.34
C VAL A 15 -2.07 -1.45 10.32
N GLN A 16 -2.11 -2.04 9.12
CA GLN A 16 -1.86 -3.46 8.91
C GLN A 16 -0.74 -3.65 7.89
N TYR A 17 0.19 -4.54 8.18
CA TYR A 17 1.12 -5.06 7.18
C TYR A 17 0.40 -6.12 6.34
N ALA A 18 0.22 -5.84 5.05
CA ALA A 18 -0.48 -6.72 4.13
C ALA A 18 0.42 -7.83 3.56
N GLY A 19 1.73 -7.56 3.47
CA GLY A 19 2.72 -8.51 2.94
C GLY A 19 3.85 -7.81 2.18
N GLU A 20 4.53 -8.56 1.34
CA GLU A 20 5.65 -8.09 0.54
C GLU A 20 5.50 -8.50 -0.91
N ALA A 21 5.82 -7.59 -1.84
CA ALA A 21 5.93 -7.88 -3.26
C ALA A 21 7.35 -7.55 -3.72
N ALA A 22 8.10 -8.54 -4.17
CA ALA A 22 9.49 -8.40 -4.63
C ALA A 22 10.41 -7.56 -3.71
N GLY A 23 10.41 -7.81 -2.38
CA GLY A 23 11.22 -7.01 -1.45
C GLY A 23 10.52 -5.78 -0.88
N ILE A 24 9.37 -5.39 -1.44
CA ILE A 24 8.69 -4.13 -1.10
C ILE A 24 7.57 -4.37 -0.08
N PRO A 25 7.68 -3.86 1.15
CA PRO A 25 6.63 -3.97 2.15
C PRO A 25 5.39 -3.16 1.75
N VAL A 26 4.23 -3.80 1.81
CA VAL A 26 2.91 -3.22 1.54
C VAL A 26 2.12 -3.12 2.84
N SER A 27 1.53 -1.97 3.10
CA SER A 27 0.72 -1.71 4.28
C SER A 27 -0.59 -0.99 3.95
N SER A 28 -1.59 -1.18 4.79
CA SER A 28 -2.91 -0.53 4.71
C SER A 28 -3.10 0.37 5.93
N TRP A 29 -3.48 1.62 5.70
CA TRP A 29 -3.62 2.67 6.70
C TRP A 29 -5.06 3.20 6.63
N VAL A 30 -5.91 2.68 7.49
CA VAL A 30 -7.36 2.95 7.42
C VAL A 30 -7.85 3.61 8.70
N TYR A 31 -9.01 4.27 8.62
CA TYR A 31 -9.66 4.77 9.82
C TYR A 31 -10.05 3.60 10.75
N PRO A 32 -9.81 3.69 12.07
CA PRO A 32 -10.07 2.59 13.01
C PRO A 32 -11.49 2.03 12.95
N GLN A 33 -12.47 2.88 12.65
CA GLN A 33 -13.89 2.51 12.52
C GLN A 33 -14.17 1.54 11.36
N GLY A 34 -13.36 1.60 10.30
CA GLY A 34 -13.51 0.80 9.09
C GLY A 34 -12.44 -0.29 8.94
N ARG A 35 -11.72 -0.63 10.02
CA ARG A 35 -10.50 -1.43 9.93
C ARG A 35 -10.71 -2.82 9.33
N GLU A 36 -11.81 -3.51 9.64
CA GLU A 36 -12.03 -4.89 9.17
C GLU A 36 -12.24 -4.93 7.67
N ALA A 37 -13.19 -4.14 7.15
CA ALA A 37 -13.43 -4.02 5.72
C ALA A 37 -12.18 -3.48 4.99
N GLY A 38 -11.59 -2.40 5.51
CA GLY A 38 -10.43 -1.77 4.87
C GLY A 38 -9.20 -2.68 4.79
N PHE A 39 -8.94 -3.47 5.83
CA PHE A 39 -7.85 -4.45 5.80
C PHE A 39 -8.11 -5.59 4.83
N TYR A 40 -9.34 -6.09 4.75
CA TYR A 40 -9.73 -7.11 3.78
C TYR A 40 -9.61 -6.59 2.34
N ASP A 41 -10.20 -5.43 2.06
CA ASP A 41 -10.26 -4.86 0.72
C ASP A 41 -8.87 -4.52 0.17
N TYR A 42 -7.98 -3.98 1.00
CA TYR A 42 -6.62 -3.62 0.58
C TYR A 42 -5.62 -4.78 0.55
N ALA A 43 -5.95 -5.97 1.10
CA ALA A 43 -5.04 -7.11 1.13
C ALA A 43 -4.62 -7.59 -0.27
N GLN A 44 -5.47 -7.40 -1.28
CA GLN A 44 -5.19 -7.77 -2.67
C GLN A 44 -4.00 -7.01 -3.30
N ALA A 45 -3.60 -5.86 -2.72
CA ALA A 45 -2.57 -5.00 -3.29
C ALA A 45 -1.21 -5.68 -3.44
N VAL A 46 -0.88 -6.66 -2.59
CA VAL A 46 0.39 -7.42 -2.67
C VAL A 46 0.49 -8.16 -4.00
N GLN A 47 -0.55 -8.88 -4.38
CA GLN A 47 -0.57 -9.68 -5.61
C GLN A 47 -0.61 -8.79 -6.86
N ILE A 48 -1.36 -7.67 -6.79
CA ILE A 48 -1.45 -6.70 -7.88
C ILE A 48 -0.10 -6.01 -8.11
N LEU A 49 0.60 -5.61 -7.04
CA LEU A 49 1.93 -5.01 -7.15
C LEU A 49 2.92 -5.99 -7.77
N GLN A 50 2.93 -7.25 -7.30
CA GLN A 50 3.79 -8.29 -7.88
C GLN A 50 3.52 -8.50 -9.37
N PHE A 51 2.24 -8.58 -9.76
CA PHE A 51 1.84 -8.71 -11.17
C PHE A 51 2.44 -7.59 -12.04
N PHE A 52 2.34 -6.33 -11.62
CA PHE A 52 2.91 -5.23 -12.40
C PHE A 52 4.44 -5.22 -12.40
N ILE A 53 5.08 -5.65 -11.31
CA ILE A 53 6.53 -5.81 -11.26
C ILE A 53 7.00 -6.84 -12.28
N ASP A 54 6.30 -7.97 -12.36
CA ASP A 54 6.66 -9.07 -13.28
C ASP A 54 6.41 -8.73 -14.75
N LYS A 55 5.41 -7.88 -15.04
CA LYS A 55 4.98 -7.58 -16.41
C LYS A 55 5.56 -6.30 -16.99
N ILE A 56 5.84 -5.30 -16.15
CA ILE A 56 6.24 -3.96 -16.59
C ILE A 56 7.66 -3.65 -16.11
N GLY A 57 7.94 -3.82 -14.82
CA GLY A 57 9.28 -3.60 -14.27
C GLY A 57 9.28 -3.19 -12.80
N PRO A 58 10.47 -3.01 -12.20
CA PRO A 58 10.63 -2.82 -10.76
C PRO A 58 9.88 -1.60 -10.21
N TYR A 59 9.27 -1.76 -9.03
CA TYR A 59 8.67 -0.64 -8.31
C TYR A 59 9.78 0.26 -7.73
N PRO A 60 9.77 1.59 -7.99
CA PRO A 60 10.94 2.43 -7.72
C PRO A 60 11.05 2.92 -6.26
N PHE A 61 10.12 2.55 -5.38
CA PHE A 61 10.09 3.01 -3.98
C PHE A 61 10.27 1.86 -2.99
N ARG A 62 10.81 2.19 -1.82
CA ARG A 62 11.15 1.20 -0.78
C ARG A 62 9.96 0.63 -0.01
N LYS A 63 8.77 1.22 -0.14
CA LYS A 63 7.54 0.78 0.56
C LYS A 63 6.30 1.31 -0.15
N LEU A 64 5.17 0.64 0.04
CA LEU A 64 3.85 1.09 -0.39
C LEU A 64 2.89 1.16 0.80
N ALA A 65 2.19 2.28 0.94
CA ALA A 65 1.12 2.46 1.93
C ALA A 65 -0.17 2.84 1.19
N ASN A 66 -1.18 1.99 1.29
CA ASN A 66 -2.53 2.27 0.82
C ASN A 66 -3.30 3.00 1.92
N VAL A 67 -3.95 4.10 1.57
CA VAL A 67 -4.75 4.95 2.46
C VAL A 67 -6.16 5.01 1.91
#